data_AF-A0A1I4Y1B7-F1
#
_entry.id   AF-A0A1I4Y1B7-F1
#
_cell.length_a   1.000
_cell.length_b   1.000
_cell.length_c   1.000
_cell.angle_alpha   90.00
_cell.angle_beta   90.00
_cell.angle_gamma   90.00
#
_symmetry.space_group_name_H-M   'P 1'
#
loop_
_entity.id
_entity.type
_entity.pdbx_description
1 polymer ?
#
loop_
_entity_poly.entity_id
_entity_poly.type
_entity_poly.pdbx_seq_one_letter_code
_entity_poly.pdbx_strand_id
1 'polypeptide(L)'
;MAKQPSHPMLEAQAKRFGTALRARRKQLGINMTAASEAAGISRVTWHRLEKGETTVAWGSVLAAAAVLDMAFVIGDDGTAEVETPRSPDPNAWVPLQIRLAEYAGLRGLAWQLREGLEWLSPREAWEIYERNGRHLDTAQLSTHEQALITSLRRLFDRTADHV
;
A
#
# COMPACT_ATOMS: atom_id res chain seq x y z
N MET A 1 3.44 36.52 -20.44
CA MET A 1 2.83 35.46 -19.61
C MET A 1 3.93 34.90 -18.71
N ALA A 2 3.85 35.14 -17.40
CA ALA A 2 4.89 34.73 -16.46
C ALA A 2 4.95 33.21 -16.36
N LYS A 3 6.14 32.65 -16.58
CA LYS A 3 6.47 31.24 -16.38
C LYS A 3 6.28 30.95 -14.89
N GLN A 4 5.19 30.28 -14.51
CA GLN A 4 4.93 29.88 -13.12
C GLN A 4 6.18 29.18 -12.55
N PRO A 5 6.54 29.43 -11.28
CA PRO A 5 7.66 28.77 -10.65
C PRO A 5 7.44 27.26 -10.73
N SER A 6 8.36 26.58 -11.40
CA SER A 6 8.41 25.13 -11.51
C SER A 6 8.52 24.54 -10.11
N HIS A 7 7.43 24.02 -9.57
CA HIS A 7 7.44 23.25 -8.33
C HIS A 7 8.13 21.90 -8.62
N PRO A 8 9.37 21.67 -8.15
CA PRO A 8 10.13 20.47 -8.52
C PRO A 8 9.44 19.17 -8.08
N MET A 9 8.69 19.22 -6.97
CA MET A 9 7.85 18.11 -6.51
C MET A 9 6.73 17.78 -7.51
N LEU A 10 6.05 18.80 -8.05
CA LEU A 10 4.97 18.63 -9.01
C LEU A 10 5.49 18.03 -10.32
N GLU A 11 6.65 18.49 -10.80
CA GLU A 11 7.28 17.93 -12.00
C GLU A 11 7.73 16.48 -11.78
N ALA A 12 8.25 16.14 -10.60
CA ALA A 12 8.61 14.78 -10.25
C ALA A 12 7.38 13.86 -10.19
N GLN A 13 6.28 14.31 -9.57
CA GLN A 13 5.00 13.59 -9.53
C GLN A 13 4.44 13.37 -10.95
N ALA A 14 4.45 14.39 -11.79
CA ALA A 14 3.99 14.28 -13.18
C ALA A 14 4.84 13.29 -14.00
N LYS A 15 6.16 13.31 -13.85
CA LYS A 15 7.07 12.32 -14.48
C LYS A 15 6.82 10.89 -14.00
N ARG A 16 6.61 10.70 -12.69
CA ARG A 16 6.26 9.39 -12.12
C ARG A 16 4.95 8.88 -12.71
N PHE A 17 3.92 9.74 -12.77
CA PHE A 17 2.64 9.42 -13.39
C PHE A 17 2.80 9.04 -14.87
N GLY A 18 3.47 9.85 -15.68
CA GLY A 18 3.66 9.58 -17.11
C GLY A 18 4.40 8.27 -17.38
N THR A 19 5.39 7.95 -16.54
CA THR A 19 6.13 6.68 -16.59
C THR A 19 5.21 5.50 -16.26
N ALA A 20 4.40 5.60 -15.20
CA ALA A 20 3.43 4.57 -14.82
C ALA A 20 2.37 4.34 -15.91
N LEU A 21 1.85 5.41 -16.51
CA LEU A 21 0.89 5.37 -17.61
C LEU A 21 1.47 4.61 -18.82
N ARG A 22 2.71 4.94 -19.22
CA ARG A 22 3.40 4.26 -20.32
C ARG A 22 3.66 2.79 -20.01
N ALA A 23 4.04 2.47 -18.78
CA ALA A 23 4.29 1.09 -18.34
C ALA A 23 3.01 0.26 -18.40
N ARG A 24 1.89 0.77 -17.86
CA ARG A 24 0.59 0.10 -17.90
C ARG A 24 0.12 -0.14 -19.34
N ARG A 25 0.22 0.87 -20.20
CA ARG A 25 -0.12 0.72 -21.63
C ARG A 25 0.68 -0.40 -22.31
N LYS A 26 1.99 -0.46 -22.04
CA LYS A 26 2.86 -1.53 -22.58
C LYS A 26 2.51 -2.91 -22.02
N GLN A 27 2.19 -3.03 -20.74
CA GLN A 27 1.75 -4.28 -20.12
C GLN A 27 0.48 -4.83 -20.78
N LEU A 28 -0.44 -3.95 -21.17
CA LEU A 28 -1.65 -4.30 -21.90
C LEU A 28 -1.42 -4.56 -23.40
N GLY A 29 -0.21 -4.39 -23.91
CA GLY A 29 0.10 -4.55 -25.34
C GLY A 29 -0.52 -3.47 -26.23
N ILE A 30 -1.01 -2.37 -25.66
CA ILE A 30 -1.72 -1.31 -26.40
C ILE A 30 -0.68 -0.34 -26.98
N ASN A 31 -0.82 0.01 -28.26
CA ASN A 31 0.03 1.03 -28.88
C ASN A 31 -0.47 2.45 -28.56
N MET A 32 0.38 3.46 -28.74
CA MET A 32 0.03 4.85 -28.39
C MET A 32 -1.18 5.37 -29.16
N THR A 33 -1.27 5.01 -30.44
CA THR A 33 -2.35 5.45 -31.33
C THR A 33 -3.70 4.95 -30.82
N ALA A 34 -3.82 3.64 -30.58
CA ALA A 34 -5.03 3.00 -30.07
C ALA A 34 -5.45 3.58 -28.70
N ALA A 35 -4.48 3.80 -27.81
CA ALA A 35 -4.76 4.38 -26.50
C ALA A 35 -5.27 5.83 -26.59
N SER A 36 -4.66 6.64 -27.46
CA SER A 36 -5.09 8.03 -27.68
C SER A 36 -6.47 8.14 -28.31
N GLU A 37 -6.79 7.26 -29.27
CA GLU A 37 -8.08 7.21 -29.94
C GLU A 37 -9.18 6.75 -28.97
N ALA A 38 -8.92 5.70 -28.19
CA ALA A 38 -9.84 5.24 -27.14
C ALA A 38 -10.09 6.29 -26.05
N ALA A 39 -9.08 7.10 -25.72
CA ALA A 39 -9.22 8.18 -24.74
C ALA A 39 -9.83 9.46 -25.32
N GLY A 40 -10.12 9.51 -26.63
CA GLY A 40 -10.66 10.69 -27.29
C GLY A 40 -9.72 11.89 -27.27
N ILE A 41 -8.40 11.68 -27.18
CA ILE A 41 -7.40 12.74 -27.12
C ILE A 41 -6.36 12.61 -28.25
N SER A 42 -5.73 13.73 -28.61
CA SER A 42 -4.69 13.70 -29.65
C SER A 42 -3.48 12.84 -29.22
N ARG A 43 -2.80 12.23 -30.20
CA ARG A 43 -1.52 11.52 -29.98
C ARG A 43 -0.46 12.40 -29.33
N VAL A 44 -0.46 13.71 -29.64
CA VAL A 44 0.44 14.69 -29.03
C VAL A 44 0.11 14.89 -27.55
N THR A 45 -1.18 14.98 -27.19
CA THR A 45 -1.63 15.06 -25.81
C THR A 45 -1.23 13.80 -25.04
N TRP A 46 -1.43 12.61 -25.62
CA TRP A 46 -0.99 11.34 -25.04
C TRP A 46 0.54 11.31 -24.82
N HIS A 47 1.30 11.75 -25.82
CA HIS A 47 2.76 11.82 -25.71
C HIS A 47 3.20 12.75 -24.56
N ARG A 48 2.54 13.90 -24.40
CA ARG A 48 2.82 14.84 -23.29
C ARG A 48 2.47 14.24 -21.93
N LEU A 49 1.38 13.46 -21.84
CA LEU A 49 1.04 12.70 -20.63
C LEU A 49 2.13 11.69 -20.27
N GLU A 50 2.58 10.85 -21.21
CA GLU A 50 3.63 9.86 -20.95
C GLU A 50 4.98 10.50 -20.58
N LYS A 51 5.25 11.71 -21.09
CA LYS A 51 6.44 12.50 -20.75
C LYS A 51 6.35 13.17 -19.36
N GLY A 52 5.15 13.22 -18.77
CA GLY A 52 4.91 13.83 -17.47
C GLY A 52 4.89 15.35 -17.50
N GLU A 53 4.32 15.95 -18.55
CA GLU A 53 4.13 17.39 -18.61
C GLU A 53 2.97 17.85 -17.72
N THR A 54 3.21 18.86 -16.87
CA THR A 54 2.24 19.38 -15.89
C THR A 54 1.14 20.24 -16.51
N THR A 55 1.29 20.62 -17.78
CA THR A 55 0.39 21.54 -18.50
C THR A 55 -0.74 20.84 -19.25
N VAL A 56 -0.87 19.52 -19.08
CA VAL A 56 -1.97 18.76 -19.69
C VAL A 56 -3.24 18.95 -18.86
N ALA A 57 -4.37 19.15 -19.54
CA ALA A 57 -5.67 19.30 -18.89
C ALA A 57 -6.02 18.07 -18.04
N TRP A 58 -6.58 18.31 -16.86
CA TRP A 58 -6.99 17.26 -15.92
C TRP A 58 -7.94 16.23 -16.54
N GLY A 59 -8.88 16.68 -17.39
CA GLY A 59 -9.79 15.78 -18.11
C GLY A 59 -9.06 14.76 -19.00
N SER A 60 -7.97 15.15 -19.65
CA SER A 60 -7.15 14.25 -20.47
C SER A 60 -6.39 13.22 -19.63
N VAL A 61 -5.98 13.61 -18.42
CA VAL A 61 -5.35 12.71 -17.44
C VAL A 61 -6.35 11.62 -17.02
N LEU A 62 -7.57 12.02 -16.66
CA LEU A 62 -8.65 11.10 -16.27
C LEU A 62 -9.04 10.15 -17.42
N ALA A 63 -9.19 10.67 -18.64
CA ALA A 63 -9.53 9.86 -19.81
C ALA A 63 -8.46 8.80 -20.11
N ALA A 64 -7.18 9.17 -20.06
CA ALA A 64 -6.09 8.22 -20.27
C ALA A 64 -6.03 7.13 -19.18
N ALA A 65 -6.28 7.49 -17.92
CA ALA A 65 -6.34 6.53 -16.82
C ALA A 65 -7.51 5.55 -16.98
N ALA A 66 -8.69 6.05 -17.35
CA ALA A 66 -9.88 5.22 -17.55
C ALA A 66 -9.67 4.15 -18.64
N VAL A 67 -9.05 4.51 -19.77
CA VAL A 67 -8.76 3.58 -20.88
C VAL A 67 -7.77 2.49 -20.49
N LEU A 68 -6.87 2.76 -19.54
CA LEU A 68 -5.85 1.82 -19.08
C LEU A 68 -6.24 1.07 -17.80
N ASP A 69 -7.48 1.24 -17.34
CA ASP A 69 -8.00 0.69 -16.09
C ASP A 69 -7.10 1.05 -14.89
N MET A 70 -6.79 2.35 -14.78
CA MET A 70 -6.00 2.92 -13.70
C MET A 70 -6.89 3.77 -12.79
N ALA A 71 -6.79 3.55 -11.48
CA ALA A 71 -7.48 4.34 -10.46
C ALA A 71 -6.57 5.41 -9.85
N PHE A 72 -7.15 6.54 -9.45
CA PHE A 72 -6.48 7.55 -8.63
C PHE A 72 -6.89 7.38 -7.18
N VAL A 73 -5.92 7.46 -6.28
CA VAL A 73 -6.14 7.51 -4.83
C VAL A 73 -5.59 8.84 -4.35
N ILE A 74 -6.41 9.62 -3.64
CA ILE A 74 -5.94 10.78 -2.89
C ILE A 74 -5.54 10.25 -1.52
N GLY A 75 -4.24 10.24 -1.25
CA GLY A 75 -3.71 9.91 0.07
C GLY A 75 -3.56 11.17 0.91
N ASP A 76 -3.66 11.02 2.23
CA ASP A 76 -3.21 12.06 3.15
C ASP A 76 -1.68 11.99 3.26
N ASP A 77 -1.02 13.12 2.99
CA ASP A 77 0.44 13.28 3.06
C ASP A 77 0.94 13.28 4.53
N GLY A 78 0.73 12.17 5.23
CA GLY A 78 1.49 11.85 6.43
C GLY A 78 2.87 11.33 6.04
N THR A 79 3.78 12.24 5.66
CA THR A 79 5.24 12.05 5.59
C THR A 79 5.75 10.60 5.41
N ALA A 80 6.03 10.18 4.16
CA ALA A 80 7.20 9.35 3.86
C ALA A 80 7.32 9.15 2.34
N GLU A 81 8.44 9.64 1.83
CA GLU A 81 9.26 9.15 0.73
C GLU A 81 8.64 8.30 -0.39
N VAL A 82 9.03 8.70 -1.60
CA VAL A 82 8.93 7.94 -2.84
C VAL A 82 9.66 6.60 -2.69
N GLU A 83 9.00 5.61 -2.11
CA GLU A 83 9.34 4.22 -2.32
C GLU A 83 8.42 3.65 -3.41
N THR A 84 9.04 2.90 -4.32
CA THR A 84 8.43 1.86 -5.17
C THR A 84 7.21 1.19 -4.53
N PRO A 85 6.29 0.58 -5.31
CA PRO A 85 5.14 -0.16 -4.76
C PRO A 85 5.65 -1.35 -3.95
N ARG A 86 6.05 -1.07 -2.72
CA ARG A 86 6.26 -2.02 -1.66
C ARG A 86 4.84 -2.43 -1.28
N SER A 87 4.62 -3.74 -1.21
CA SER A 87 3.41 -4.27 -0.58
C SER A 87 3.09 -3.42 0.65
N PRO A 88 1.81 -3.03 0.86
CA PRO A 88 1.42 -2.24 2.03
C PRO A 88 2.15 -2.85 3.23
N ASP A 89 2.92 -2.02 3.95
CA ASP A 89 3.72 -2.48 5.08
C ASP A 89 2.81 -3.35 5.95
N PRO A 90 2.99 -4.70 5.96
CA PRO A 90 2.10 -5.56 6.71
C PRO A 90 2.18 -5.25 8.20
N ASN A 91 3.19 -4.45 8.60
CA ASN A 91 3.38 -3.97 9.96
C ASN A 91 2.64 -2.68 10.33
N ALA A 92 1.92 -2.05 9.40
CA ALA A 92 1.16 -0.82 9.65
C ALA A 92 -0.31 -1.07 10.02
N TRP A 93 -0.83 -2.26 9.72
CA TRP A 93 -2.22 -2.60 9.99
C TRP A 93 -2.31 -3.74 11.00
N VAL A 94 -2.80 -3.42 12.21
CA VAL A 94 -3.19 -4.45 13.18
C VAL A 94 -4.69 -4.75 12.96
N PRO A 95 -5.07 -5.97 12.53
CA PRO A 95 -6.47 -6.30 12.34
C PRO A 95 -7.22 -6.28 13.67
N LEU A 96 -8.40 -5.64 13.70
CA LEU A 96 -9.25 -5.54 14.90
C LEU A 96 -9.72 -6.91 15.43
N GLN A 97 -9.69 -7.94 14.57
CA GLN A 97 -9.97 -9.33 14.91
C GLN A 97 -8.94 -10.24 14.24
N ILE A 98 -8.24 -11.05 15.04
CA ILE A 98 -7.18 -11.97 14.62
C ILE A 98 -7.77 -13.38 14.65
N ARG A 99 -7.81 -14.06 13.50
CA ARG A 99 -8.33 -15.43 13.40
C ARG A 99 -7.27 -16.45 13.82
N LEU A 100 -7.53 -17.25 14.84
CA LEU A 100 -6.58 -18.24 15.35
C LEU A 100 -6.16 -19.30 14.31
N ALA A 101 -7.03 -19.60 13.33
CA ALA A 101 -6.73 -20.56 12.27
C ALA A 101 -5.61 -20.11 11.33
N GLU A 102 -5.31 -18.81 11.26
CA GLU A 102 -4.32 -18.23 10.34
C GLU A 102 -2.92 -18.10 10.96
N TYR A 103 -2.79 -18.38 12.26
CA TYR A 103 -1.56 -18.22 13.03
C TYR A 103 -1.31 -19.48 13.87
N ALA A 104 -0.50 -20.39 13.32
CA ALA A 104 -0.25 -21.70 13.92
C ALA A 104 0.47 -21.60 15.28
N GLY A 105 1.41 -20.65 15.41
CA GLY A 105 2.08 -20.36 16.69
C GLY A 105 1.09 -19.83 17.72
N LEU A 106 0.29 -18.82 17.37
CA LEU A 106 -0.74 -18.26 18.26
C LEU A 106 -1.75 -19.33 18.72
N ARG A 107 -2.19 -20.20 17.80
CA ARG A 107 -3.08 -21.33 18.11
C ARG A 107 -2.45 -22.31 19.11
N GLY A 108 -1.17 -22.62 18.95
CA GLY A 108 -0.44 -23.50 19.88
C GLY A 108 -0.29 -22.89 21.28
N LEU A 109 -0.16 -21.56 21.36
CA LEU A 109 -0.01 -20.83 22.63
C LEU A 109 -1.35 -20.55 23.32
N ALA A 110 -2.46 -20.53 22.59
CA ALA A 110 -3.80 -20.24 23.10
C ALA A 110 -4.46 -21.41 23.87
N TRP A 111 -3.71 -22.43 24.29
CA TRP A 111 -4.24 -23.62 24.99
C TRP A 111 -4.93 -23.32 26.34
N GLN A 112 -4.65 -22.17 26.96
CA GLN A 112 -5.33 -21.71 28.19
C GLN A 112 -6.63 -20.93 27.93
N LEU A 113 -6.90 -20.53 26.70
CA LEU A 113 -8.17 -19.87 26.38
C LEU A 113 -9.29 -20.90 26.40
N ARG A 114 -10.47 -20.47 26.84
CA ARG A 114 -11.69 -21.30 26.81
C ARG A 114 -11.81 -21.97 25.44
N GLU A 115 -12.03 -23.29 25.43
CA GLU A 115 -12.23 -24.05 24.20
C GLU A 115 -13.29 -23.37 23.33
N GLY A 116 -12.92 -23.00 22.10
CA GLY A 116 -13.86 -22.47 21.09
C GLY A 116 -13.74 -21.00 20.71
N LEU A 117 -12.77 -20.24 21.22
CA LEU A 117 -12.48 -18.91 20.64
C LEU A 117 -11.81 -19.06 19.28
N GLU A 118 -12.47 -18.57 18.22
CA GLU A 118 -11.91 -18.54 16.86
C GLU A 118 -11.21 -17.21 16.54
N TRP A 119 -11.54 -16.16 17.30
CA TRP A 119 -11.12 -14.79 17.07
C TRP A 119 -10.55 -14.17 18.34
N LEU A 120 -9.48 -13.40 18.18
CA LEU A 120 -8.80 -12.66 19.25
C LEU A 120 -8.74 -11.19 18.92
N SER A 121 -8.91 -10.34 19.93
CA SER A 121 -8.53 -8.94 19.80
C SER A 121 -7.00 -8.81 19.76
N PRO A 122 -6.47 -7.72 19.18
CA PRO A 122 -5.04 -7.40 19.21
C PRO A 122 -4.41 -7.47 20.60
N ARG A 123 -5.15 -6.99 21.61
CA ARG A 123 -4.67 -6.95 22.99
C ARG A 123 -4.52 -8.35 23.58
N GLU A 124 -5.52 -9.21 23.37
CA GLU A 124 -5.47 -10.60 23.84
C GLU A 124 -4.37 -11.39 23.13
N ALA A 125 -4.20 -11.19 21.82
CA ALA A 125 -3.14 -11.82 21.05
C ALA A 125 -1.75 -11.41 21.58
N TRP A 126 -1.53 -10.12 21.87
CA TRP A 126 -0.28 -9.62 22.43
C TRP A 126 0.01 -10.22 23.81
N GLU A 127 -0.97 -10.25 24.71
CA GLU A 127 -0.81 -10.84 26.05
C GLU A 127 -0.47 -12.34 26.01
N ILE A 128 -0.99 -13.08 25.03
CA ILE A 128 -0.64 -14.48 24.80
C ILE A 128 0.82 -14.62 24.36
N TYR A 129 1.28 -13.76 23.42
CA TYR A 129 2.67 -13.76 22.98
C TYR A 129 3.65 -13.36 24.09
N GLU A 130 3.32 -12.34 24.89
CA GLU A 130 4.16 -11.88 26.00
C GLU A 130 4.28 -12.96 27.09
N ARG A 131 3.15 -13.54 27.50
CA ARG A 131 3.10 -14.54 28.57
C ARG A 131 3.74 -15.89 28.18
N ASN A 132 3.62 -16.27 26.90
CA ASN A 132 4.06 -17.59 26.42
C ASN A 132 5.26 -17.53 25.46
N GLY A 133 5.91 -16.37 25.31
CA GLY A 133 6.98 -16.15 24.34
C GLY A 133 8.17 -17.12 24.47
N ARG A 134 8.42 -17.66 25.66
CA ARG A 134 9.46 -18.69 25.90
C ARG A 134 9.16 -20.06 25.25
N HIS A 135 7.92 -20.29 24.84
CA HIS A 135 7.46 -21.50 24.15
C HIS A 135 7.23 -21.27 22.65
N LEU A 136 7.47 -20.04 22.17
CA LEU A 136 7.37 -19.69 20.76
C LEU A 136 8.65 -20.13 20.05
N ASP A 137 8.54 -21.10 19.15
CA ASP A 137 9.66 -21.48 18.28
C ASP A 137 9.76 -20.49 17.12
N THR A 138 10.52 -19.42 17.35
CA THR A 138 10.73 -18.32 16.37
C THR A 138 11.27 -18.81 15.03
N ALA A 139 11.93 -19.98 15.00
CA ALA A 139 12.47 -20.56 13.77
C ALA A 139 11.39 -21.17 12.84
N GLN A 140 10.19 -21.46 13.37
CA GLN A 140 9.08 -22.05 12.61
C GLN A 140 7.95 -21.05 12.30
N LEU A 141 8.09 -19.78 12.68
CA LEU A 141 7.06 -18.77 12.45
C LEU A 141 6.96 -18.40 10.98
N SER A 142 5.74 -18.38 10.46
CA SER A 142 5.47 -17.87 9.11
C SER A 142 5.79 -16.37 9.03
N THR A 143 6.17 -15.89 7.84
CA THR A 143 6.42 -14.46 7.59
C THR A 143 5.21 -13.58 7.97
N HIS A 144 3.99 -14.09 7.77
CA HIS A 144 2.75 -13.42 8.15
C HIS A 144 2.58 -13.27 9.66
N GLU A 145 2.96 -14.31 10.42
CA GLU A 145 2.89 -14.31 11.88
C GLU A 145 3.96 -13.42 12.51
N GLN A 146 5.17 -13.41 11.95
CA GLN A 146 6.24 -12.49 12.36
C GLN A 146 5.83 -11.02 12.14
N ALA A 147 5.12 -10.73 11.05
CA ALA A 147 4.57 -9.39 10.80
C ALA A 147 3.50 -9.02 11.83
N LEU A 148 2.58 -9.94 12.17
CA LEU A 148 1.59 -9.70 13.22
C LEU A 148 2.26 -9.37 14.57
N ILE A 149 3.25 -10.17 15.00
CA ILE A 149 3.97 -9.95 16.26
C ILE A 149 4.68 -8.59 16.26
N THR A 150 5.33 -8.23 15.15
CA THR A 150 6.02 -6.93 15.00
C THR A 150 5.03 -5.76 15.10
N SER A 151 3.86 -5.90 14.48
CA SER A 151 2.78 -4.91 14.52
C SER A 151 2.21 -4.72 15.92
N LEU A 152 1.89 -5.83 16.60
CA LEU A 152 1.35 -5.85 17.95
C LEU A 152 2.35 -5.22 18.94
N ARG A 153 3.63 -5.58 18.82
CA ARG A 153 4.69 -5.00 19.64
C ARG A 153 4.77 -3.48 19.47
N ARG A 154 4.78 -2.99 18.22
CA ARG A 154 4.79 -1.53 17.96
C ARG A 154 3.57 -0.81 18.54
N LEU A 155 2.39 -1.44 18.46
CA LEU A 155 1.14 -0.87 18.96
C LEU A 155 1.16 -0.73 20.50
N PHE A 156 1.56 -1.80 21.20
CA PHE A 156 1.49 -1.85 22.66
C PHE A 156 2.73 -1.29 23.36
N ASP A 157 3.95 -1.39 22.79
CA ASP A 157 5.16 -0.76 23.34
C ASP A 157 5.02 0.78 23.31
N ARG A 158 4.47 1.37 22.23
CA ARG A 158 4.26 2.83 22.13
C ARG A 158 3.20 3.37 23.11
N THR A 159 2.31 2.50 23.58
CA THR A 159 1.29 2.87 24.57
C THR A 159 1.85 2.83 26.00
N ALA A 160 2.94 2.08 26.23
CA ALA A 160 3.61 1.99 27.53
C ALA A 160 4.48 3.23 27.85
N ASP A 161 4.96 3.96 26.84
CA ASP A 161 5.76 5.18 27.01
C ASP A 161 4.94 6.45 27.37
N HIS A 162 3.60 6.35 27.46
CA HIS A 162 2.69 7.47 27.71
C HIS A 162 1.85 7.35 29.00
N VAL A 163 2.29 6.56 29.97
CA VAL A 163 1.71 6.50 31.34
C VAL A 163 2.76 6.88 32.37
#